data_AF-A0A0D2A2I3-F1
#
_entry.id   AF-A0A0D2A2I3-F1
#
_cell.length_a   1.000
_cell.length_b   1.000
_cell.length_c   1.000
_cell.angle_alpha   90.00
_cell.angle_beta   90.00
_cell.angle_gamma   90.00
#
_symmetry.space_group_name_H-M   'P 1'
#
loop_
_entity.id
_entity.type
_entity.pdbx_description
1 polymer ?
#
loop_
_entity_poly.entity_id
_entity_poly.type
_entity_poly.pdbx_seq_one_letter_code
_entity_poly.pdbx_strand_id
1 'polypeptide(L)'
;MATPIKVRDSNSEIRAKLGLNEGELKNLTAFARNAHQEFCESNKDSVWANFNKTWTEVPYFEKTEVTEKLVELCEKARLFTKTKAPQSIIDSALAQRLFLTRQNWQRRQRMYA
;
A
#
# COMPACT_ATOMS: atom_id res chain seq x y z
N MET A 1 -13.65 -8.21 -18.10
CA MET A 1 -13.53 -8.02 -16.64
C MET A 1 -12.09 -7.65 -16.33
N ALA A 2 -11.85 -6.59 -15.57
CA ALA A 2 -10.48 -6.18 -15.23
C ALA A 2 -9.91 -7.12 -14.16
N THR A 3 -8.74 -7.70 -14.39
CA THR A 3 -8.11 -8.64 -13.46
C THR A 3 -7.46 -7.88 -12.31
N PRO A 4 -7.73 -8.22 -11.04
CA PRO A 4 -7.14 -7.53 -9.89
C PRO A 4 -5.61 -7.59 -9.91
N ILE A 5 -4.99 -6.64 -9.22
CA ILE A 5 -3.54 -6.64 -9.02
C ILE A 5 -3.17 -7.74 -8.02
N LYS A 6 -2.28 -8.63 -8.43
CA LYS A 6 -1.78 -9.73 -7.59
C LYS A 6 -0.46 -9.35 -6.96
N VAL A 7 -0.13 -9.89 -5.79
CA VAL A 7 1.14 -9.62 -5.07
C VAL A 7 2.39 -9.84 -5.94
N ARG A 8 2.35 -10.79 -6.88
CA ARG A 8 3.47 -11.12 -7.77
C ARG A 8 3.53 -10.29 -9.05
N ASP A 9 2.55 -9.41 -9.30
CA ASP A 9 2.56 -8.55 -10.48
C ASP A 9 3.78 -7.62 -10.42
N SER A 10 4.51 -7.59 -11.53
CA SER A 10 5.65 -6.71 -11.74
C SER A 10 5.23 -5.24 -11.82
N ASN A 11 6.19 -4.33 -11.67
CA ASN A 11 5.94 -2.90 -11.78
C ASN A 11 5.41 -2.49 -13.16
N SER A 12 5.83 -3.17 -14.24
CA SER A 12 5.32 -2.94 -15.60
C SER A 12 3.86 -3.38 -15.73
N GLU A 13 3.49 -4.54 -15.18
CA GLU A 13 2.11 -5.03 -15.18
C GLU A 13 1.17 -4.11 -14.39
N ILE A 14 1.61 -3.64 -13.22
CA ILE A 14 0.81 -2.73 -12.39
C ILE A 14 0.60 -1.39 -13.10
N ARG A 15 1.65 -0.85 -13.73
CA ARG A 15 1.54 0.37 -14.55
C ARG A 15 0.56 0.19 -15.69
N ALA A 16 0.63 -0.92 -16.41
CA ALA A 16 -0.29 -1.21 -17.50
C ALA A 16 -1.74 -1.30 -17.02
N LYS A 17 -1.98 -1.99 -15.88
CA LYS A 17 -3.32 -2.13 -15.30
C LYS A 17 -3.89 -0.82 -14.75
N LEU A 18 -3.04 0.03 -14.17
CA LEU A 18 -3.44 1.32 -13.58
C LEU A 18 -3.30 2.50 -14.55
N GLY A 19 -2.80 2.29 -15.77
CA GLY A 19 -2.49 3.39 -16.68
C GLY A 19 -1.51 4.43 -16.12
N LEU A 20 -0.62 4.02 -15.20
CA LEU A 20 0.34 4.92 -14.55
C LEU A 20 1.69 4.93 -15.26
N ASN A 21 2.34 6.08 -15.26
CA ASN A 21 3.74 6.19 -15.63
C ASN A 21 4.66 5.72 -14.47
N GLU A 22 5.97 5.69 -14.72
CA GLU A 22 6.93 5.21 -13.73
C GLU A 22 7.01 6.11 -12.49
N GLY A 23 6.96 7.43 -12.69
CA GLY A 23 6.99 8.41 -11.60
C GLY A 23 5.75 8.31 -10.72
N GLU A 24 4.59 8.13 -11.32
CA GLU A 24 3.32 7.91 -10.60
C GLU A 24 3.35 6.61 -9.79
N LEU A 25 3.89 5.52 -10.33
CA LEU A 25 4.05 4.28 -9.57
C LEU A 25 5.06 4.43 -8.42
N LYS A 26 6.14 5.20 -8.62
CA LYS A 26 7.09 5.54 -7.55
C LYS A 26 6.41 6.35 -6.45
N ASN A 27 5.59 7.34 -6.81
CA ASN A 27 4.80 8.13 -5.87
C ASN A 27 3.83 7.24 -5.09
N LEU A 28 3.11 6.33 -5.75
CA LEU A 28 2.23 5.37 -5.06
C LEU A 28 2.99 4.55 -4.00
N THR A 29 4.20 4.10 -4.35
CA THR A 29 5.05 3.33 -3.44
C THR A 29 5.54 4.19 -2.27
N ALA A 30 5.85 5.46 -2.51
CA ALA A 30 6.23 6.41 -1.48
C ALA A 30 5.06 6.72 -0.53
N PHE A 31 3.86 6.95 -1.07
CA PHE A 31 2.66 7.19 -0.27
C PHE A 31 2.31 6.00 0.62
N ALA A 32 2.42 4.77 0.10
CA ALA A 32 2.20 3.57 0.91
C ALA A 32 3.20 3.46 2.07
N ARG A 33 4.45 3.85 1.86
CA ARG A 33 5.47 3.93 2.93
C ARG A 33 5.14 5.00 3.95
N ASN A 34 4.74 6.19 3.51
CA ASN A 34 4.38 7.29 4.41
C ASN A 34 3.16 6.93 5.25
N ALA A 35 2.09 6.41 4.64
CA ALA A 35 0.90 5.96 5.35
C ALA A 35 1.22 4.90 6.41
N HIS A 36 2.06 3.91 6.06
CA HIS A 36 2.53 2.91 7.03
C HIS A 36 3.34 3.55 8.16
N GLN A 37 4.31 4.41 7.84
CA GLN A 37 5.19 5.04 8.82
C GLN A 37 4.40 5.90 9.81
N GLU A 38 3.58 6.82 9.29
CA GLU A 38 2.73 7.70 10.11
C GLU A 38 1.81 6.90 11.03
N PHE A 39 1.23 5.80 10.54
CA PHE A 39 0.39 4.94 11.35
C PHE A 39 1.17 4.28 12.49
N CYS A 40 2.35 3.70 12.19
CA CYS A 40 3.18 3.08 13.23
C CYS A 40 3.70 4.08 14.26
N GLU A 41 4.04 5.30 13.85
CA GLU A 41 4.50 6.37 14.74
C GLU A 41 3.39 6.87 15.67
N SER A 42 2.16 6.96 15.14
CA SER A 42 0.98 7.41 15.88
C SER A 42 0.39 6.32 16.78
N ASN A 43 0.55 5.04 16.42
CA ASN A 43 -0.06 3.90 17.09
C ASN A 43 1.00 2.85 17.46
N LYS A 44 1.90 3.19 18.41
CA LYS A 44 3.05 2.33 18.76
C LYS A 44 2.66 0.95 19.28
N ASP A 45 1.51 0.84 19.93
CA ASP A 45 1.02 -0.41 20.54
C ASP A 45 0.11 -1.24 19.60
N SER A 46 -0.09 -0.79 18.36
CA SER A 46 -0.96 -1.48 17.40
C SER A 46 -0.36 -2.80 16.89
N VAL A 47 -1.22 -3.71 16.43
CA VAL A 47 -0.78 -4.97 15.80
C VAL A 47 -0.09 -4.72 14.46
N TRP A 48 -0.55 -3.72 13.70
CA TRP A 48 0.10 -3.23 12.50
C TRP A 48 1.54 -2.78 12.77
N ALA A 49 1.75 -2.02 13.85
CA ALA A 49 3.04 -1.48 14.28
C ALA A 49 3.99 -2.51 14.92
N ASN A 50 3.50 -3.72 15.16
CA ASN A 50 4.31 -4.82 15.70
C ASN A 50 4.91 -5.69 14.58
N PHE A 51 6.23 -5.64 14.42
CA PHE A 51 6.92 -6.38 13.34
C PHE A 51 6.91 -7.91 13.54
N ASN A 52 6.62 -8.41 14.74
CA ASN A 52 6.48 -9.84 15.01
C ASN A 52 5.14 -10.40 14.53
N LYS A 53 4.14 -9.53 14.34
CA LYS A 53 2.77 -9.93 13.95
C LYS A 53 2.62 -10.07 12.44
N THR A 54 2.02 -11.15 11.98
CA THR A 54 1.79 -11.41 10.55
C THR A 54 0.64 -10.58 9.99
N TRP A 55 0.55 -10.46 8.66
CA TRP A 55 -0.53 -9.70 8.00
C TRP A 55 -1.93 -10.21 8.37
N THR A 56 -2.08 -11.52 8.58
CA THR A 56 -3.34 -12.16 8.96
C THR A 56 -3.75 -11.82 10.40
N GLU A 57 -2.79 -11.57 11.28
CA GLU A 57 -3.07 -11.17 12.67
C GLU A 57 -3.48 -9.71 12.80
N VAL A 58 -3.14 -8.85 11.82
CA VAL A 58 -3.51 -7.44 11.84
C VAL A 58 -5.05 -7.31 11.73
N PRO A 59 -5.71 -6.65 12.68
CA PRO A 59 -7.15 -6.42 12.66
C PRO A 59 -7.60 -5.73 11.37
N TYR A 60 -8.83 -6.03 10.94
CA TYR A 60 -9.38 -5.44 9.73
C TYR A 60 -9.47 -3.90 9.83
N PHE A 61 -9.88 -3.37 10.98
CA PHE A 61 -9.99 -1.92 11.17
C PHE A 61 -8.65 -1.20 11.00
N GLU A 62 -7.53 -1.74 11.52
CA GLU A 62 -6.19 -1.15 11.32
C GLU A 62 -5.78 -1.16 9.85
N LYS A 63 -6.15 -2.21 9.08
CA LYS A 63 -5.92 -2.25 7.64
C LYS A 63 -6.71 -1.17 6.91
N THR A 64 -7.95 -0.96 7.31
CA THR A 64 -8.83 0.07 6.74
C THR A 64 -8.27 1.47 7.02
N GLU A 65 -7.91 1.79 8.26
CA GLU A 65 -7.36 3.10 8.62
C GLU A 65 -6.08 3.45 7.84
N VAL A 66 -5.16 2.49 7.68
CA VAL A 66 -3.95 2.71 6.88
C VAL A 66 -4.27 2.85 5.39
N THR A 67 -5.29 2.13 4.91
CA THR A 67 -5.77 2.26 3.52
C THR A 67 -6.40 3.61 3.27
N GLU A 68 -7.21 4.13 4.19
CA GLU A 68 -7.81 5.46 4.12
C GLU A 68 -6.73 6.55 4.07
N LYS A 69 -5.72 6.47 4.93
CA LYS A 69 -4.54 7.37 4.87
C LYS A 69 -3.86 7.34 3.50
N LEU A 70 -3.68 6.14 2.93
CA LEU A 70 -3.09 6.00 1.61
C LEU A 70 -3.97 6.61 0.51
N VAL A 71 -5.30 6.42 0.58
CA VAL A 71 -6.26 7.02 -0.34
C VAL A 71 -6.14 8.54 -0.28
N GLU A 72 -6.16 9.15 0.91
CA GLU A 72 -6.01 10.60 1.08
C GLU A 72 -4.73 11.14 0.45
N LEU A 73 -3.60 10.45 0.62
CA LEU A 73 -2.32 10.85 0.01
C LEU A 73 -2.39 10.80 -1.52
N CYS A 74 -3.03 9.76 -2.06
CA CYS A 74 -3.22 9.61 -3.50
C CYS A 74 -4.16 10.69 -4.08
N GLU A 75 -5.22 11.04 -3.35
CA GLU A 75 -6.17 12.09 -3.72
C GLU A 75 -5.53 13.48 -3.69
N LYS A 76 -4.80 13.80 -2.61
CA LYS A 76 -4.03 15.06 -2.48
C LYS A 76 -3.03 15.22 -3.63
N ALA A 77 -2.38 14.12 -4.03
CA ALA A 77 -1.45 14.11 -5.15
C ALA A 77 -2.13 13.99 -6.53
N ARG A 78 -3.47 13.88 -6.59
CA ARG A 78 -4.26 13.65 -7.81
C ARG A 78 -3.78 12.44 -8.62
N LEU A 79 -3.23 11.42 -7.96
CA LEU A 79 -2.49 10.32 -8.58
C LEU A 79 -3.33 9.54 -9.59
N PHE A 80 -4.60 9.29 -9.27
CA PHE A 80 -5.51 8.50 -10.11
C PHE A 80 -6.40 9.38 -11.01
N THR A 81 -6.26 10.71 -11.02
CA THR A 81 -7.16 11.58 -11.81
C THR A 81 -7.11 11.35 -13.32
N LYS A 82 -5.98 10.84 -13.84
CA LYS A 82 -5.79 10.53 -15.26
C LYS A 82 -5.92 9.03 -15.58
N THR A 83 -6.15 8.19 -14.56
CA THR A 83 -6.30 6.76 -14.81
C THR A 83 -7.67 6.43 -15.40
N LYS A 84 -7.69 5.44 -16.28
CA LYS A 84 -8.93 4.79 -16.76
C LYS A 84 -9.20 3.48 -16.01
N ALA A 85 -8.39 3.14 -15.02
CA ALA A 85 -8.53 1.92 -14.26
C ALA A 85 -9.83 1.95 -13.43
N PRO A 86 -10.61 0.86 -13.40
CA PRO A 86 -11.74 0.75 -12.48
C PRO A 86 -11.32 0.88 -11.03
N GLN A 87 -12.21 1.37 -10.17
CA GLN A 87 -11.94 1.53 -8.73
C GLN A 87 -11.46 0.22 -8.08
N SER A 88 -12.04 -0.93 -8.45
CA SER A 88 -11.60 -2.23 -7.94
C SER A 88 -10.14 -2.56 -8.23
N ILE A 89 -9.59 -2.07 -9.36
CA ILE A 89 -8.17 -2.23 -9.69
C ILE A 89 -7.33 -1.29 -8.84
N ILE A 90 -7.78 -0.06 -8.64
CA ILE A 90 -7.14 0.91 -7.74
C ILE A 90 -7.06 0.34 -6.33
N ASP A 91 -8.18 -0.13 -5.76
CA ASP A 91 -8.25 -0.71 -4.41
C ASP A 91 -7.29 -1.90 -4.27
N SER A 92 -7.25 -2.78 -5.29
CA SER A 92 -6.30 -3.90 -5.31
C SER A 92 -4.84 -3.44 -5.35
N ALA A 93 -4.54 -2.33 -6.03
CA ALA A 93 -3.21 -1.72 -6.03
C ALA A 93 -2.82 -1.20 -4.66
N LEU A 94 -3.72 -0.46 -4.01
CA LEU A 94 -3.49 0.14 -2.69
C LEU A 94 -3.21 -0.96 -1.66
N ALA A 95 -4.07 -1.97 -1.60
CA ALA A 95 -3.93 -3.11 -0.70
C ALA A 95 -2.61 -3.86 -0.95
N GLN A 96 -2.27 -4.11 -2.21
CA GLN A 96 -1.01 -4.78 -2.58
C GLN A 96 0.20 -3.96 -2.14
N ARG A 97 0.18 -2.63 -2.35
CA ARG A 97 1.29 -1.73 -2.01
C ARG A 97 1.50 -1.63 -0.51
N LEU A 98 0.42 -1.57 0.28
CA LEU A 98 0.50 -1.61 1.74
C LEU A 98 1.04 -2.96 2.25
N PHE A 99 0.54 -4.07 1.70
CA PHE A 99 1.03 -5.39 2.05
C PHE A 99 2.54 -5.53 1.83
N LEU A 100 3.02 -5.16 0.64
CA LEU A 100 4.44 -5.23 0.28
C LEU A 100 5.29 -4.28 1.13
N THR A 101 4.77 -3.08 1.42
CA THR A 101 5.45 -2.10 2.29
C THR A 101 5.65 -2.67 3.68
N ARG A 102 4.59 -3.20 4.30
CA ARG A 102 4.66 -3.81 5.61
C ARG A 102 5.58 -5.02 5.62
N GLN A 103 5.46 -5.92 4.64
CA GLN A 103 6.32 -7.11 4.56
C GLN A 103 7.81 -6.75 4.47
N ASN A 104 8.16 -5.74 3.66
CA ASN A 104 9.54 -5.26 3.56
C ASN A 104 10.03 -4.63 4.86
N TRP A 105 9.18 -3.84 5.53
CA TRP A 105 9.49 -3.27 6.84
C TRP A 105 9.73 -4.36 7.88
N GLN A 106 8.87 -5.38 7.98
CA GLN A 106 9.05 -6.51 8.89
C GLN A 106 10.36 -7.25 8.64
N ARG A 107 10.69 -7.52 7.37
CA ARG A 107 11.95 -8.17 6.99
C ARG A 107 13.15 -7.35 7.46
N ARG A 108 13.12 -6.03 7.26
CA ARG A 108 14.19 -5.13 7.71
C ARG A 108 14.32 -5.15 9.23
N GLN A 109 13.22 -4.99 9.97
CA GLN A 109 13.24 -5.03 11.43
C GLN A 109 13.86 -6.34 11.95
N ARG A 110 13.47 -7.49 11.40
CA ARG A 110 14.03 -8.80 11.79
C ARG A 110 15.49 -9.01 11.44
N MET A 111 16.05 -8.24 10.50
CA MET A 111 17.49 -8.31 10.18
C MET A 111 18.34 -7.53 11.18
N TYR A 112 17.74 -6.55 11.89
CA TYR A 112 18.44 -5.65 12.80
C TYR A 112 17.99 -5.78 14.27
N ALA A 113 17.05 -6.67 14.56
CA ALA A 113 16.56 -7.00 15.90
C ALA A 113 17.30 -8.23 16.45
#